data_AF-A0A507FK17-F1
#
_entry.id   AF-A0A507FK17-F1
#
_cell.length_a   1.000
_cell.length_b   1.000
_cell.length_c   1.000
_cell.angle_alpha   90.00
_cell.angle_beta   90.00
_cell.angle_gamma   90.00
#
_symmetry.space_group_name_H-M   'P 1'
#
loop_
_entity.id
_entity.type
_entity.pdbx_description
1 polymer ?
#
loop_
_entity_poly.entity_id
_entity_poly.type
_entity_poly.pdbx_seq_one_letter_code
_entity_poly.pdbx_strand_id
1 'polypeptide(L)'
;MDPTKLSLAHSSVAHQNRPQPCPEPIEIGDGLVMRQATAEDRDELATFNAVTHFPAGGRMTLNWFNGTHPTIDPSCFSVVVDTAKEAKPIISSVMSIPQVWLYGSPSAVVGDGDLGGYVAMPVTRIEAVGTSPEYRSKGLVQKHLDIHHKWAEQDLKSPLQYIGGIPFYYKRFGYENCPERGGGFSGTYATIGGVITTVAEHAKKVTFRLASGATDAQFVTRVNRLGCVRRNCIWTDIDESEWLDVFHGRQEAGLSSRSVWIIQVAQSEGTEPLLAVGFVVMCSVHQTAVRKFELDDAAGISWTIATEALLAWLPSFYTDFKVEFAKRYSAPFVLSSQGNEGIAAVSDTAAAAAAPALPNDWKFMLLLGKHHPCYLSVAKSNFPGFIKPETWFTRIPSPKLFLQAIIPVLNARLVESITFARVTQSVLVTKSVGNLVGCPVIHIQDGKVASVEDSPPGTVRQDLAKKGIVPAYFDGNAINRVFLGHQTVWELEEAGGVLGHAMALQILSVLFPKMVSDDIIGFD
;
A
#
# COMPACT_ATOMS: atom_id res chain seq x y z
N MET A 1 7.31 17.33 8.88
CA MET A 1 8.61 16.79 8.36
C MET A 1 9.28 17.81 7.43
N ASP A 2 10.61 17.87 7.36
CA ASP A 2 11.34 18.59 6.31
C ASP A 2 10.99 18.04 4.91
N PRO A 3 10.39 18.85 4.00
CA PRO A 3 10.04 18.43 2.64
C PRO A 3 11.22 17.82 1.86
N THR A 4 12.46 18.21 2.18
CA THR A 4 13.66 17.65 1.58
C THR A 4 13.81 16.16 1.89
N LYS A 5 13.40 15.69 3.08
CA LYS A 5 13.51 14.26 3.44
C LYS A 5 12.52 13.39 2.68
N LEU A 6 11.29 13.85 2.48
CA LEU A 6 10.31 13.12 1.67
C LEU A 6 10.75 13.06 0.21
N SER A 7 11.24 14.19 -0.34
CA SER A 7 11.76 14.24 -1.71
C SER A 7 12.97 13.30 -1.89
N LEU A 8 13.87 13.22 -0.92
CA LEU A 8 14.98 12.26 -0.93
C LEU A 8 14.50 10.79 -0.91
N ALA A 9 13.46 10.48 -0.12
CA ALA A 9 12.88 9.13 -0.10
C ALA A 9 12.31 8.75 -1.48
N HIS A 10 11.55 9.65 -2.12
CA HIS A 10 11.04 9.44 -3.48
C HIS A 10 12.15 9.33 -4.52
N SER A 11 13.16 10.19 -4.44
CA SER A 11 14.34 10.13 -5.30
C SER A 11 15.07 8.78 -5.19
N SER A 12 15.15 8.19 -3.99
CA SER A 12 15.83 6.91 -3.75
C SER A 12 15.11 5.70 -4.36
N VAL A 13 13.79 5.76 -4.57
CA VAL A 13 12.99 4.67 -5.14
C VAL A 13 12.75 4.82 -6.65
N ALA A 14 13.05 5.99 -7.21
CA ALA A 14 12.93 6.27 -8.63
C ALA A 14 13.84 5.35 -9.46
N HIS A 15 13.35 4.85 -10.60
CA HIS A 15 14.05 3.87 -11.42
C HIS A 15 15.43 4.37 -11.92
N GLN A 16 15.58 5.69 -12.10
CA GLN A 16 16.81 6.33 -12.56
C GLN A 16 17.94 6.33 -11.52
N ASN A 17 17.59 6.27 -10.23
CA ASN A 17 18.55 6.47 -9.13
C ASN A 17 18.77 5.20 -8.32
N ARG A 18 17.80 4.29 -8.31
CA ARG A 18 17.84 3.10 -7.46
C ARG A 18 18.84 2.06 -7.97
N PRO A 19 19.44 1.27 -7.08
CA PRO A 19 20.25 0.11 -7.45
C PRO A 19 19.39 -0.99 -8.08
N GLN A 20 20.03 -1.89 -8.82
CA GLN A 20 19.36 -3.00 -9.52
C GLN A 20 19.28 -4.27 -8.66
N PRO A 21 18.13 -4.97 -8.60
CA PRO A 21 17.99 -6.17 -7.75
C PRO A 21 18.87 -7.35 -8.14
N CYS A 22 19.01 -7.62 -9.44
CA CYS A 22 19.70 -8.80 -9.97
C CYS A 22 20.62 -8.40 -11.14
N PRO A 23 21.69 -7.62 -10.89
CA PRO A 23 22.46 -6.99 -11.95
C PRO A 23 23.24 -8.00 -12.81
N GLU A 24 23.59 -9.16 -12.25
CA GLU A 24 24.37 -10.19 -12.94
C GLU A 24 23.60 -11.52 -13.00
N PRO A 25 23.68 -12.28 -14.11
CA PRO A 25 23.11 -13.61 -14.19
C PRO A 25 23.70 -14.59 -13.16
N ILE A 26 22.85 -15.47 -12.62
CA ILE A 26 23.20 -16.48 -11.63
C ILE A 26 22.81 -17.85 -12.16
N GLU A 27 23.80 -18.75 -12.28
CA GLU A 27 23.58 -20.15 -12.59
C GLU A 27 22.87 -20.86 -11.43
N ILE A 28 21.72 -21.46 -11.70
CA ILE A 28 20.90 -22.14 -10.70
C ILE A 28 21.12 -23.67 -10.75
N GLY A 29 21.66 -24.18 -11.85
CA GLY A 29 21.84 -25.60 -12.14
C GLY A 29 20.78 -26.13 -13.13
N ASP A 30 21.00 -27.33 -13.67
CA ASP A 30 20.09 -28.00 -14.63
C ASP A 30 19.74 -27.17 -15.88
N GLY A 31 20.66 -26.33 -16.35
CA GLY A 31 20.40 -25.42 -17.46
C GLY A 31 19.46 -24.26 -17.12
N LEU A 32 19.27 -23.95 -15.83
CA LEU A 32 18.48 -22.80 -15.38
C LEU A 32 19.37 -21.62 -15.02
N VAL A 33 19.07 -20.46 -15.59
CA VAL A 33 19.77 -19.20 -15.32
C VAL A 33 18.78 -18.19 -14.78
N MET A 34 19.08 -17.61 -13.60
CA MET A 34 18.34 -16.47 -13.08
C MET A 34 19.02 -15.17 -13.54
N ARG A 35 18.24 -14.20 -14.01
CA ARG A 35 18.75 -12.88 -14.40
C ARG A 35 17.69 -11.81 -14.20
N GLN A 36 18.09 -10.56 -14.27
CA GLN A 36 17.16 -9.45 -14.43
C GLN A 36 16.42 -9.52 -15.77
N ALA A 37 15.16 -9.05 -15.79
CA ALA A 37 14.43 -8.89 -17.03
C ALA A 37 14.89 -7.64 -17.79
N THR A 38 14.78 -7.72 -19.11
CA THR A 38 15.14 -6.67 -20.07
C THR A 38 13.91 -6.27 -20.87
N ALA A 39 13.97 -5.19 -21.64
CA ALA A 39 12.86 -4.78 -22.49
C ALA A 39 12.43 -5.88 -23.50
N GLU A 40 13.34 -6.77 -23.89
CA GLU A 40 13.06 -7.88 -24.81
C GLU A 40 12.17 -8.97 -24.19
N ASP A 41 12.13 -9.07 -22.85
CA ASP A 41 11.33 -10.06 -22.14
C ASP A 41 9.84 -9.69 -22.07
N ARG A 42 9.45 -8.49 -22.55
CA ARG A 42 8.10 -7.92 -22.37
C ARG A 42 6.97 -8.89 -22.69
N ASP A 43 6.98 -9.43 -23.90
CA ASP A 43 5.86 -10.20 -24.43
C ASP A 43 5.81 -11.61 -23.83
N GLU A 44 6.99 -12.20 -23.64
CA GLU A 44 7.11 -13.53 -23.03
C GLU A 44 6.74 -13.48 -21.54
N LEU A 45 7.24 -12.50 -20.79
CA LEU A 45 6.92 -12.36 -19.38
C LEU A 45 5.44 -12.02 -19.16
N ALA A 46 4.85 -11.19 -20.02
CA ALA A 46 3.43 -10.92 -19.97
C ALA A 46 2.59 -12.18 -20.24
N THR A 47 3.00 -13.00 -21.21
CA THR A 47 2.35 -14.29 -21.50
C THR A 47 2.50 -15.24 -20.31
N PHE A 48 3.69 -15.35 -19.74
CA PHE A 48 3.96 -16.16 -18.55
C PHE A 48 3.06 -15.73 -17.37
N ASN A 49 2.96 -14.43 -17.09
CA ASN A 49 2.15 -13.90 -15.99
C ASN A 49 0.64 -14.03 -16.26
N ALA A 50 0.21 -13.96 -17.52
CA ALA A 50 -1.18 -14.21 -17.92
C ALA A 50 -1.61 -15.64 -17.60
N VAL A 51 -0.73 -16.61 -17.87
CA VAL A 51 -0.98 -18.05 -17.63
C VAL A 51 -0.84 -18.39 -16.15
N THR A 52 0.20 -17.87 -15.49
CA THR A 52 0.54 -18.24 -14.10
C THR A 52 -0.41 -17.62 -13.07
N HIS A 53 -0.91 -16.42 -13.35
CA HIS A 53 -1.80 -15.70 -12.45
C HIS A 53 -3.22 -15.63 -13.00
N PHE A 54 -3.43 -14.81 -14.03
CA PHE A 54 -4.70 -14.58 -14.72
C PHE A 54 -4.47 -13.59 -15.87
N PRO A 55 -5.37 -13.51 -16.89
CA PRO A 55 -5.20 -12.62 -18.04
C PRO A 55 -4.84 -11.16 -17.72
N ALA A 56 -5.49 -10.57 -16.71
CA ALA A 56 -5.20 -9.19 -16.28
C ALA A 56 -3.80 -9.01 -15.66
N GLY A 57 -3.14 -10.08 -15.20
CA GLY A 57 -1.75 -10.07 -14.73
C GLY A 57 -0.76 -9.92 -15.89
N GLY A 58 -1.05 -10.55 -17.03
CA GLY A 58 -0.29 -10.32 -18.26
C GLY A 58 -0.42 -8.88 -18.77
N ARG A 59 -1.63 -8.33 -18.80
CA ARG A 59 -1.87 -6.92 -19.18
C ARG A 59 -1.18 -5.93 -18.26
N MET A 60 -1.20 -6.20 -16.95
CA MET A 60 -0.46 -5.41 -15.97
C MET A 60 1.05 -5.47 -16.21
N THR A 61 1.57 -6.63 -16.60
CA THR A 61 2.99 -6.77 -16.98
C THR A 61 3.35 -5.88 -18.15
N LEU A 62 2.49 -5.75 -19.16
CA LEU A 62 2.74 -4.84 -20.29
C LEU A 62 2.86 -3.37 -19.84
N ASN A 63 2.10 -2.94 -18.83
CA ASN A 63 2.20 -1.57 -18.29
C ASN A 63 3.55 -1.28 -17.67
N TRP A 64 4.09 -2.22 -16.90
CA TRP A 64 5.40 -2.07 -16.26
C TRP A 64 6.56 -2.00 -17.25
N PHE A 65 6.32 -2.34 -18.52
CA PHE A 65 7.29 -2.27 -19.61
C PHE A 65 7.07 -1.07 -20.54
N ASN A 66 6.08 -0.20 -20.30
CA ASN A 66 5.83 0.98 -21.14
C ASN A 66 6.85 2.10 -20.94
N GLY A 67 7.69 2.04 -19.90
CA GLY A 67 8.77 2.99 -19.66
C GLY A 67 8.34 4.36 -19.12
N THR A 68 7.09 4.51 -18.69
CA THR A 68 6.54 5.78 -18.18
C THR A 68 6.48 5.85 -16.66
N HIS A 69 6.52 4.71 -15.97
CA HIS A 69 6.31 4.67 -14.52
C HIS A 69 7.54 5.22 -13.76
N PRO A 70 7.39 6.14 -12.79
CA PRO A 70 8.51 6.81 -12.14
C PRO A 70 9.39 5.86 -11.31
N THR A 71 8.81 4.79 -10.77
CA THR A 71 9.53 3.81 -9.93
C THR A 71 9.51 2.38 -10.48
N ILE A 72 8.99 2.14 -11.69
CA ILE A 72 8.84 0.78 -12.23
C ILE A 72 9.37 0.73 -13.65
N ASP A 73 10.16 -0.29 -13.92
CA ASP A 73 10.74 -0.63 -15.22
C ASP A 73 10.98 -2.15 -15.26
N PRO A 74 11.42 -2.72 -16.41
CA PRO A 74 11.72 -4.15 -16.51
C PRO A 74 12.73 -4.64 -15.46
N SER A 75 13.60 -3.73 -15.01
CA SER A 75 14.66 -4.01 -14.07
C SER A 75 14.14 -4.42 -12.67
N CYS A 76 12.90 -4.07 -12.34
CA CYS A 76 12.18 -4.56 -11.15
C CYS A 76 12.05 -6.09 -11.10
N PHE A 77 12.16 -6.78 -12.24
CA PHE A 77 11.96 -8.21 -12.34
C PHE A 77 13.25 -9.00 -12.29
N SER A 78 13.19 -10.12 -11.57
CA SER A 78 14.08 -11.25 -11.77
C SER A 78 13.31 -12.37 -12.45
N VAL A 79 13.87 -12.96 -13.50
CA VAL A 79 13.33 -14.11 -14.23
C VAL A 79 14.29 -15.30 -14.14
N VAL A 80 13.75 -16.51 -14.19
CA VAL A 80 14.55 -17.73 -14.44
C VAL A 80 14.21 -18.24 -15.82
N VAL A 81 15.25 -18.49 -16.60
CA VAL A 81 15.19 -18.97 -17.98
C VAL A 81 15.76 -20.38 -18.06
N ASP A 82 15.09 -21.27 -18.79
CA ASP A 82 15.61 -22.60 -19.10
C ASP A 82 16.47 -22.54 -20.38
N THR A 83 17.77 -22.40 -20.21
CA THR A 83 18.74 -22.30 -21.30
C THR A 83 19.05 -23.63 -21.98
N ALA A 84 18.58 -24.76 -21.43
CA ALA A 84 18.69 -26.06 -22.08
C ALA A 84 17.66 -26.25 -23.21
N LYS A 85 16.60 -25.44 -23.24
CA LYS A 85 15.61 -25.42 -24.32
C LYS A 85 15.97 -24.38 -25.39
N GLU A 86 15.73 -24.72 -26.65
CA GLU A 86 16.03 -23.84 -27.80
C GLU A 86 15.34 -22.47 -27.68
N ALA A 87 14.07 -22.46 -27.30
CA ALA A 87 13.28 -21.24 -27.11
C ALA A 87 13.67 -20.42 -25.87
N LYS A 88 14.51 -20.97 -24.98
CA LYS A 88 14.94 -20.35 -23.72
C LYS A 88 13.78 -19.73 -22.92
N PRO A 89 12.76 -20.52 -22.55
CA PRO A 89 11.56 -19.96 -21.97
C PRO A 89 11.78 -19.41 -20.56
N ILE A 90 11.06 -18.34 -20.21
CA ILE A 90 10.87 -17.86 -18.84
C ILE A 90 9.98 -18.87 -18.09
N ILE A 91 10.50 -19.44 -17.01
CA ILE A 91 9.82 -20.48 -16.22
C ILE A 91 9.51 -20.05 -14.79
N SER A 92 10.03 -18.90 -14.35
CA SER A 92 9.75 -18.32 -13.03
C SER A 92 10.02 -16.82 -13.07
N SER A 93 9.22 -16.04 -12.33
CA SER A 93 9.38 -14.59 -12.23
C SER A 93 8.95 -14.07 -10.86
N VAL A 94 9.61 -12.99 -10.43
CA VAL A 94 9.28 -12.19 -9.24
C VAL A 94 9.63 -10.72 -9.50
N MET A 95 8.78 -9.82 -9.04
CA MET A 95 8.99 -8.37 -9.11
C MET A 95 9.18 -7.75 -7.72
N SER A 96 10.01 -6.72 -7.65
CA SER A 96 10.00 -5.73 -6.56
C SER A 96 9.42 -4.39 -7.02
N ILE A 97 8.49 -3.84 -6.25
CA ILE A 97 7.88 -2.51 -6.45
C ILE A 97 8.27 -1.61 -5.27
N PRO A 98 9.27 -0.73 -5.45
CA PRO A 98 9.63 0.30 -4.48
C PRO A 98 8.55 1.36 -4.30
N GLN A 99 8.33 1.76 -3.06
CA GLN A 99 7.37 2.79 -2.68
C GLN A 99 7.91 3.58 -1.49
N VAL A 100 7.27 4.70 -1.15
CA VAL A 100 7.55 5.45 0.06
C VAL A 100 6.39 5.32 1.04
N TRP A 101 6.65 4.78 2.23
CA TRP A 101 5.69 4.76 3.32
C TRP A 101 5.99 5.83 4.34
N LEU A 102 4.92 6.42 4.87
CA LEU A 102 4.97 7.41 5.93
C LEU A 102 4.53 6.73 7.22
N TYR A 103 5.36 6.79 8.25
CA TYR A 103 5.12 6.21 9.57
C TYR A 103 5.13 7.31 10.63
N GLY A 104 4.07 7.43 11.42
CA GLY A 104 3.93 8.49 12.41
C GLY A 104 2.69 8.38 13.27
N SER A 105 2.37 9.49 13.94
CA SER A 105 1.11 9.68 14.67
C SER A 105 0.27 10.74 13.95
N PRO A 106 -1.02 10.48 13.69
CA PRO A 106 -1.90 11.47 13.10
C PRO A 106 -2.02 12.72 13.97
N SER A 107 -2.24 13.87 13.35
CA SER A 107 -2.52 15.11 14.07
C SER A 107 -3.61 15.93 13.36
N ALA A 108 -4.56 16.42 14.15
CA ALA A 108 -5.70 17.19 13.66
C ALA A 108 -5.36 18.66 13.38
N VAL A 109 -4.18 19.14 13.82
CA VAL A 109 -3.79 20.57 13.77
C VAL A 109 -2.74 20.84 12.68
N VAL A 110 -2.51 19.88 11.79
CA VAL A 110 -1.50 20.01 10.75
C VAL A 110 -2.04 20.84 9.57
N GLY A 111 -1.30 21.88 9.19
CA GLY A 111 -1.59 22.71 8.02
C GLY A 111 -1.06 22.11 6.72
N ASP A 112 -1.43 22.71 5.59
CA ASP A 112 -1.00 22.26 4.27
C ASP A 112 0.53 22.19 4.14
N GLY A 113 1.04 21.03 3.69
CA GLY A 113 2.46 20.79 3.42
C GLY A 113 3.30 20.36 4.63
N ASP A 114 2.80 20.46 5.86
CA ASP A 114 3.44 19.80 7.00
C ASP A 114 2.99 18.33 7.04
N LEU A 115 3.94 17.41 6.99
CA LEU A 115 3.65 15.97 7.13
C LEU A 115 3.54 15.56 8.59
N GLY A 116 3.50 16.50 9.54
CA GLY A 116 3.54 16.21 10.96
C GLY A 116 4.81 15.46 11.36
N GLY A 117 4.85 14.93 12.58
CA GLY A 117 5.96 14.14 13.12
C GLY A 117 6.20 12.78 12.43
N TYR A 118 5.86 12.63 11.15
CA TYR A 118 6.07 11.41 10.37
C TYR A 118 7.51 11.26 9.88
N VAL A 119 7.88 10.01 9.61
CA VAL A 119 9.11 9.60 8.93
C VAL A 119 8.75 8.95 7.61
N ALA A 120 9.38 9.38 6.52
CA ALA A 120 9.32 8.72 5.22
C ALA A 120 10.36 7.60 5.16
N MET A 121 9.96 6.43 4.70
CA MET A 121 10.83 5.27 4.55
C MET A 121 10.64 4.67 3.15
N PRO A 122 11.73 4.38 2.42
CA PRO A 122 11.62 3.53 1.23
C PRO A 122 11.19 2.13 1.69
N VAL A 123 10.19 1.56 1.03
CA VAL A 123 9.73 0.20 1.28
C VAL A 123 9.68 -0.58 -0.02
N THR A 124 9.66 -1.90 0.07
CA THR A 124 9.62 -2.76 -1.11
C THR A 124 8.44 -3.71 -1.03
N ARG A 125 7.55 -3.63 -2.01
CA ARG A 125 6.54 -4.67 -2.23
C ARG A 125 7.10 -5.75 -3.13
N ILE A 126 6.98 -7.01 -2.75
CA ILE A 126 7.14 -8.13 -3.67
C ILE A 126 5.79 -8.43 -4.33
N GLU A 127 5.79 -8.63 -5.64
CA GLU A 127 4.59 -8.89 -6.44
C GLU A 127 4.88 -9.88 -7.60
N ALA A 128 3.82 -10.40 -8.23
CA ALA A 128 3.90 -11.28 -9.41
C ALA A 128 4.80 -12.52 -9.21
N VAL A 129 4.69 -13.17 -8.06
CA VAL A 129 5.49 -14.36 -7.71
C VAL A 129 4.94 -15.60 -8.42
N GLY A 130 5.61 -16.06 -9.46
CA GLY A 130 5.14 -17.16 -10.31
C GLY A 130 6.24 -18.16 -10.67
N THR A 131 5.88 -19.45 -10.74
CA THR A 131 6.74 -20.52 -11.29
C THR A 131 5.87 -21.50 -12.07
N SER A 132 6.29 -21.84 -13.29
CA SER A 132 5.64 -22.82 -14.16
C SER A 132 5.46 -24.16 -13.43
N PRO A 133 4.30 -24.83 -13.55
CA PRO A 133 3.98 -26.05 -12.79
C PRO A 133 5.07 -27.12 -12.79
N GLU A 134 5.69 -27.36 -13.95
CA GLU A 134 6.71 -28.38 -14.18
C GLU A 134 8.08 -28.05 -13.56
N TYR A 135 8.30 -26.80 -13.13
CA TYR A 135 9.51 -26.35 -12.42
C TYR A 135 9.26 -26.08 -10.92
N ARG A 136 8.06 -26.37 -10.41
CA ARG A 136 7.75 -26.23 -8.97
C ARG A 136 8.55 -27.22 -8.14
N SER A 137 8.64 -26.94 -6.83
CA SER A 137 9.41 -27.74 -5.86
C SER A 137 10.92 -27.77 -6.09
N LYS A 138 11.47 -26.91 -6.96
CA LYS A 138 12.91 -26.71 -7.17
C LYS A 138 13.50 -25.54 -6.36
N GLY A 139 12.73 -24.95 -5.44
CA GLY A 139 13.19 -23.82 -4.60
C GLY A 139 13.35 -22.48 -5.33
N LEU A 140 12.84 -22.32 -6.56
CA LEU A 140 13.05 -21.12 -7.38
C LEU A 140 12.49 -19.84 -6.71
N VAL A 141 11.32 -19.90 -6.08
CA VAL A 141 10.75 -18.77 -5.34
C VAL A 141 11.67 -18.31 -4.20
N GLN A 142 12.29 -19.25 -3.46
CA GLN A 142 13.24 -18.89 -2.39
C GLN A 142 14.43 -18.12 -2.97
N LYS A 143 15.00 -18.60 -4.08
CA LYS A 143 16.14 -17.97 -4.74
C LYS A 143 15.82 -16.55 -5.22
N HIS A 144 14.64 -16.34 -5.79
CA HIS A 144 14.17 -14.99 -6.14
C HIS A 144 14.05 -14.10 -4.90
N LEU A 145 13.38 -14.58 -3.85
CA LEU A 145 13.18 -13.80 -2.63
C LEU A 145 14.50 -13.46 -1.94
N ASP A 146 15.49 -14.35 -1.93
CA ASP A 146 16.81 -14.08 -1.35
C ASP A 146 17.47 -12.85 -2.01
N ILE A 147 17.38 -12.75 -3.35
CA ILE A 147 17.91 -11.62 -4.10
C ILE A 147 17.14 -10.34 -3.79
N HIS A 148 15.81 -10.38 -3.91
CA HIS A 148 14.99 -9.19 -3.68
C HIS A 148 15.03 -8.72 -2.22
N HIS A 149 15.06 -9.64 -1.26
CA HIS A 149 15.21 -9.32 0.16
C HIS A 149 16.55 -8.67 0.46
N LYS A 150 17.63 -9.22 -0.10
CA LYS A 150 18.99 -8.69 0.06
C LYS A 150 19.11 -7.31 -0.57
N TRP A 151 18.65 -7.15 -1.81
CA TRP A 151 18.66 -5.85 -2.50
C TRP A 151 17.86 -4.79 -1.75
N ALA A 152 16.63 -5.12 -1.34
CA ALA A 152 15.79 -4.18 -0.60
C ALA A 152 16.46 -3.74 0.71
N GLU A 153 17.03 -4.68 1.47
CA GLU A 153 17.70 -4.39 2.74
C GLU A 153 19.04 -3.64 2.56
N GLN A 154 19.91 -4.14 1.68
CA GLN A 154 21.30 -3.72 1.59
C GLN A 154 21.51 -2.54 0.64
N ASP A 155 20.77 -2.49 -0.46
CA ASP A 155 21.03 -1.51 -1.52
C ASP A 155 20.00 -0.38 -1.45
N LEU A 156 18.69 -0.71 -1.39
CA LEU A 156 17.61 0.28 -1.27
C LEU A 156 17.49 0.84 0.17
N LYS A 157 18.11 0.20 1.16
CA LYS A 157 18.01 0.54 2.59
C LYS A 157 16.57 0.55 3.10
N SER A 158 15.75 -0.32 2.56
CA SER A 158 14.36 -0.53 2.94
C SER A 158 14.27 -1.19 4.33
N PRO A 159 13.76 -0.48 5.37
CA PRO A 159 13.61 -1.06 6.70
C PRO A 159 12.37 -1.98 6.80
N LEU A 160 11.53 -2.01 5.75
CA LEU A 160 10.28 -2.76 5.73
C LEU A 160 9.98 -3.25 4.30
N GLN A 161 9.75 -4.56 4.20
CA GLN A 161 9.33 -5.22 2.98
C GLN A 161 7.93 -5.80 3.18
N TYR A 162 7.12 -5.89 2.13
CA TYR A 162 5.79 -6.44 2.24
C TYR A 162 5.33 -7.15 0.97
N ILE A 163 4.31 -7.98 1.08
CA ILE A 163 3.76 -8.75 -0.03
C ILE A 163 2.27 -9.02 0.21
N GLY A 164 1.49 -9.01 -0.88
CA GLY A 164 0.13 -9.55 -0.89
C GLY A 164 0.15 -11.01 -1.31
N GLY A 165 -0.70 -11.85 -0.73
CA GLY A 165 -0.89 -13.19 -1.29
C GLY A 165 -1.34 -14.26 -0.32
N ILE A 166 -0.84 -15.46 -0.52
CA ILE A 166 -1.39 -16.69 0.04
C ILE A 166 -1.14 -16.76 1.56
N PRO A 167 -2.20 -16.91 2.37
CA PRO A 167 -2.07 -17.15 3.80
C PRO A 167 -1.08 -18.24 4.15
N PHE A 168 -0.28 -18.01 5.19
CA PHE A 168 0.73 -18.92 5.77
C PHE A 168 1.97 -19.21 4.92
N TYR A 169 1.91 -19.12 3.59
CA TYR A 169 3.04 -19.45 2.73
C TYR A 169 4.25 -18.54 2.97
N TYR A 170 4.05 -17.22 3.06
CA TYR A 170 5.15 -16.27 3.16
C TYR A 170 5.82 -16.20 4.53
N LYS A 171 5.20 -16.76 5.58
CA LYS A 171 5.79 -16.78 6.93
C LYS A 171 7.13 -17.49 6.97
N ARG A 172 7.32 -18.51 6.12
CA ARG A 172 8.60 -19.24 5.99
C ARG A 172 9.76 -18.38 5.49
N PHE A 173 9.48 -17.24 4.87
CA PHE A 173 10.48 -16.28 4.38
C PHE A 173 10.64 -15.07 5.32
N GLY A 174 10.16 -15.18 6.57
CA GLY A 174 10.31 -14.14 7.58
C GLY A 174 9.24 -13.06 7.58
N TYR A 175 8.14 -13.24 6.84
CA TYR A 175 7.01 -12.32 6.87
C TYR A 175 6.05 -12.61 8.05
N GLU A 176 5.30 -11.58 8.46
CA GLU A 176 4.23 -11.64 9.45
C GLU A 176 2.96 -10.94 8.94
N ASN A 177 1.78 -11.38 9.37
CA ASN A 177 0.49 -10.86 8.93
C ASN A 177 0.18 -9.52 9.62
N CYS A 178 0.63 -8.41 9.04
CA CYS A 178 0.35 -7.04 9.48
C CYS A 178 0.90 -6.02 8.47
N PRO A 179 0.41 -4.77 8.47
CA PRO A 179 -0.81 -4.30 9.13
C PRO A 179 -2.08 -4.72 8.35
N GLU A 180 -3.24 -4.20 8.74
CA GLU A 180 -4.48 -4.38 7.99
C GLU A 180 -4.34 -3.84 6.55
N ARG A 181 -5.02 -4.50 5.61
CA ARG A 181 -5.05 -4.18 4.18
C ARG A 181 -6.50 -4.12 3.70
N GLY A 182 -6.93 -2.95 3.24
CA GLY A 182 -8.27 -2.72 2.74
C GLY A 182 -9.36 -2.93 3.80
N GLY A 183 -10.47 -3.54 3.37
CA GLY A 183 -11.71 -3.60 4.14
C GLY A 183 -12.57 -2.35 3.96
N GLY A 184 -13.72 -2.35 4.62
CA GLY A 184 -14.68 -1.26 4.55
C GLY A 184 -16.11 -1.78 4.54
N PHE A 185 -16.96 -1.17 3.71
CA PHE A 185 -18.38 -1.49 3.70
C PHE A 185 -18.97 -1.52 2.29
N SER A 186 -20.12 -2.16 2.16
CA SER A 186 -20.83 -2.30 0.88
C SER A 186 -22.33 -2.09 1.02
N GLY A 187 -22.96 -1.79 -0.11
CA GLY A 187 -24.40 -1.63 -0.24
C GLY A 187 -24.89 -2.03 -1.63
N THR A 188 -26.20 -1.90 -1.82
CA THR A 188 -26.91 -2.14 -3.09
C THR A 188 -27.70 -0.90 -3.48
N TYR A 189 -28.27 -0.89 -4.69
CA TYR A 189 -29.17 0.17 -5.12
C TYR A 189 -30.32 0.41 -4.13
N ALA A 190 -30.92 -0.67 -3.62
CA ALA A 190 -32.02 -0.57 -2.64
C ALA A 190 -31.60 0.12 -1.34
N THR A 191 -30.38 -0.13 -0.86
CA THR A 191 -29.88 0.44 0.41
C THR A 191 -29.62 1.94 0.31
N ILE A 192 -29.41 2.48 -0.89
CA ILE A 192 -29.20 3.91 -1.14
C ILE A 192 -30.41 4.58 -1.81
N GLY A 193 -31.54 3.87 -1.97
CA GLY A 193 -32.73 4.41 -2.64
C GLY A 193 -33.31 5.66 -1.96
N GLY A 194 -33.18 5.73 -0.63
CA GLY A 194 -33.50 6.95 0.12
C GLY A 194 -32.60 8.11 -0.28
N VAL A 195 -31.28 7.91 -0.31
CA VAL A 195 -30.32 8.94 -0.75
C VAL A 195 -30.63 9.39 -2.18
N ILE A 196 -30.84 8.46 -3.12
CA ILE A 196 -31.15 8.80 -4.51
C ILE A 196 -32.43 9.64 -4.63
N THR A 197 -33.46 9.36 -3.81
CA THR A 197 -34.74 10.08 -3.85
C THR A 197 -34.71 11.40 -3.06
N THR A 198 -33.91 11.50 -2.00
CA THR A 198 -33.87 12.65 -1.09
C THR A 198 -32.68 13.56 -1.31
N VAL A 199 -31.71 13.22 -2.17
CA VAL A 199 -30.54 14.06 -2.47
C VAL A 199 -31.05 15.43 -2.87
N ALA A 200 -30.97 16.31 -1.88
CA ALA A 200 -31.42 17.67 -1.96
C ALA A 200 -30.61 18.36 -3.04
N GLU A 201 -31.20 19.39 -3.64
CA GLU A 201 -30.64 20.31 -4.63
C GLU A 201 -29.13 20.63 -4.48
N HIS A 202 -28.54 20.51 -3.28
CA HIS A 202 -27.11 20.65 -3.01
C HIS A 202 -26.21 19.53 -3.54
N ALA A 203 -26.57 18.24 -3.39
CA ALA A 203 -25.71 17.16 -3.91
C ALA A 203 -25.82 17.00 -5.43
N LYS A 204 -26.87 17.57 -6.07
CA LYS A 204 -26.95 17.73 -7.53
C LYS A 204 -25.97 18.79 -8.09
N LYS A 205 -25.45 19.69 -7.25
CA LYS A 205 -24.42 20.68 -7.63
C LYS A 205 -23.00 20.12 -7.56
N VAL A 206 -22.86 18.86 -7.14
CA VAL A 206 -21.59 18.14 -7.11
C VAL A 206 -21.47 17.33 -8.39
N THR A 207 -20.40 17.53 -9.14
CA THR A 207 -20.08 16.76 -10.34
C THR A 207 -18.75 16.03 -10.19
N PHE A 208 -18.54 15.02 -11.02
CA PHE A 208 -17.32 14.23 -11.04
C PHE A 208 -16.74 14.28 -12.46
N ARG A 209 -15.46 14.65 -12.57
CA ARG A 209 -14.73 14.59 -13.84
C ARG A 209 -13.45 13.78 -13.69
N LEU A 210 -12.96 13.19 -14.77
CA LEU A 210 -11.65 12.54 -14.74
C LEU A 210 -10.55 13.55 -14.40
N ALA A 211 -9.59 13.11 -13.59
CA ALA A 211 -8.38 13.84 -13.31
C ALA A 211 -7.44 13.78 -14.52
N SER A 212 -6.74 14.88 -14.80
CA SER A 212 -5.85 15.01 -15.95
C SER A 212 -4.79 16.08 -15.74
N GLY A 213 -3.58 15.82 -16.24
CA GLY A 213 -2.50 16.81 -16.25
C GLY A 213 -1.93 17.17 -14.89
N ALA A 214 -0.95 18.08 -14.90
CA ALA A 214 -0.16 18.42 -13.71
C ALA A 214 -0.97 19.13 -12.62
N THR A 215 -1.94 19.98 -12.99
CA THR A 215 -2.76 20.73 -12.01
C THR A 215 -3.58 19.80 -11.13
N ASP A 216 -4.21 18.77 -11.72
CA ASP A 216 -4.95 17.79 -10.92
C ASP A 216 -4.01 16.91 -10.10
N ALA A 217 -2.81 16.61 -10.60
CA ALA A 217 -1.83 15.80 -9.87
C ALA A 217 -1.37 16.52 -8.60
N GLN A 218 -1.10 17.82 -8.70
CA GLN A 218 -0.80 18.70 -7.57
C GLN A 218 -1.95 18.74 -6.56
N PHE A 219 -3.17 18.94 -7.05
CA PHE A 219 -4.36 18.97 -6.20
C PHE A 219 -4.57 17.65 -5.45
N VAL A 220 -4.57 16.51 -6.17
CA VAL A 220 -4.76 15.18 -5.59
C VAL A 220 -3.65 14.85 -4.61
N THR A 221 -2.38 15.15 -4.93
CA THR A 221 -1.25 14.94 -4.02
C THR A 221 -1.45 15.68 -2.71
N ARG A 222 -1.80 16.97 -2.75
CA ARG A 222 -2.02 17.79 -1.56
C ARG A 222 -3.18 17.25 -0.72
N VAL A 223 -4.34 17.03 -1.33
CA VAL A 223 -5.54 16.56 -0.62
C VAL A 223 -5.34 15.15 -0.05
N ASN A 224 -4.66 14.26 -0.78
CA ASN A 224 -4.29 12.92 -0.32
C ASN A 224 -3.43 12.97 0.94
N ARG A 225 -2.37 13.79 0.93
CA ARG A 225 -1.45 13.96 2.06
C ARG A 225 -2.17 14.53 3.27
N LEU A 226 -3.00 15.56 3.09
CA LEU A 226 -3.77 16.18 4.16
C LEU A 226 -4.73 15.18 4.84
N GLY A 227 -5.51 14.44 4.04
CA GLY A 227 -6.41 13.40 4.56
C GLY A 227 -5.66 12.32 5.33
N CYS A 228 -4.51 11.86 4.81
CA CYS A 228 -3.72 10.81 5.45
C CYS A 228 -3.07 11.26 6.77
N VAL A 229 -2.45 12.45 6.82
CA VAL A 229 -1.78 12.96 8.04
C VAL A 229 -2.75 13.15 9.20
N ARG A 230 -4.04 13.37 8.92
CA ARG A 230 -5.07 13.53 9.96
C ARG A 230 -5.60 12.22 10.52
N ARG A 231 -5.45 11.10 9.83
CA ARG A 231 -6.14 9.83 10.18
C ARG A 231 -5.25 8.60 10.23
N ASN A 232 -4.20 8.54 9.41
CA ASN A 232 -3.45 7.31 9.15
C ASN A 232 -2.07 7.35 9.81
N CYS A 233 -1.78 6.44 10.73
CA CYS A 233 -0.44 6.31 11.32
C CYS A 233 0.57 5.74 10.30
N ILE A 234 0.10 4.90 9.38
CA ILE A 234 0.89 4.32 8.30
C ILE A 234 0.11 4.46 7.00
N TRP A 235 0.76 4.97 5.95
CA TRP A 235 0.18 5.10 4.61
C TRP A 235 1.28 5.19 3.54
N THR A 236 0.94 4.87 2.29
CA THR A 236 1.84 5.05 1.14
C THR A 236 1.70 6.48 0.61
N ASP A 237 2.81 7.21 0.49
CA ASP A 237 2.81 8.48 -0.22
C ASP A 237 2.95 8.27 -1.72
N ILE A 238 2.21 9.07 -2.47
CA ILE A 238 2.13 9.03 -3.93
C ILE A 238 2.38 10.46 -4.38
N ASP A 239 3.47 10.68 -5.08
CA ASP A 239 3.85 12.01 -5.55
C ASP A 239 3.15 12.39 -6.87
N GLU A 240 3.39 13.62 -7.32
CA GLU A 240 2.77 14.14 -8.55
C GLU A 240 3.12 13.31 -9.78
N SER A 241 4.32 12.75 -9.86
CA SER A 241 4.76 11.93 -10.99
C SER A 241 4.05 10.58 -11.03
N GLU A 242 3.82 9.97 -9.87
CA GLU A 242 3.04 8.74 -9.74
C GLU A 242 1.56 8.99 -10.06
N TRP A 243 0.97 10.10 -9.59
CA TRP A 243 -0.41 10.45 -9.96
C TRP A 243 -0.57 10.68 -11.46
N LEU A 244 0.39 11.34 -12.10
CA LEU A 244 0.40 11.51 -13.55
C LEU A 244 0.42 10.15 -14.26
N ASP A 245 1.25 9.20 -13.83
CA ASP A 245 1.23 7.82 -14.38
C ASP A 245 -0.17 7.18 -14.25
N VAL A 246 -0.81 7.33 -13.09
CA VAL A 246 -2.18 6.82 -12.90
C VAL A 246 -3.18 7.49 -13.85
N PHE A 247 -3.04 8.81 -14.10
CA PHE A 247 -3.94 9.56 -14.99
C PHE A 247 -3.75 9.21 -16.46
N HIS A 248 -2.51 8.95 -16.89
CA HIS A 248 -2.18 8.67 -18.29
C HIS A 248 -2.77 7.36 -18.83
N GLY A 249 -3.45 6.59 -17.98
CA GLY A 249 -4.27 5.46 -18.40
C GLY A 249 -3.41 4.24 -18.69
N ARG A 250 -3.32 3.37 -17.69
CA ARG A 250 -2.72 2.03 -17.83
C ARG A 250 -3.52 1.20 -18.84
N GLN A 251 -2.85 0.26 -19.51
CA GLN A 251 -3.44 -0.73 -20.45
C GLN A 251 -4.81 -1.18 -19.96
N GLU A 252 -5.74 -1.16 -20.89
CA GLU A 252 -7.13 -1.41 -20.60
C GLU A 252 -7.33 -2.77 -19.92
N ALA A 253 -7.97 -2.71 -18.76
CA ALA A 253 -8.29 -3.87 -17.95
C ALA A 253 -7.12 -4.65 -17.32
N GLY A 254 -5.99 -3.99 -17.05
CA GLY A 254 -5.00 -4.49 -16.09
C GLY A 254 -5.55 -4.53 -14.64
N LEU A 255 -5.03 -5.43 -13.81
CA LEU A 255 -5.42 -5.58 -12.40
C LEU A 255 -5.25 -4.28 -11.58
N SER A 256 -4.20 -3.53 -11.87
CA SER A 256 -3.90 -2.26 -11.21
C SER A 256 -4.54 -1.06 -11.88
N SER A 257 -5.42 -1.25 -12.87
CA SER A 257 -6.13 -0.14 -13.52
C SER A 257 -7.01 0.59 -12.51
N ARG A 258 -6.81 1.92 -12.43
CA ARG A 258 -7.58 2.85 -11.59
C ARG A 258 -8.02 4.01 -12.44
N SER A 259 -9.12 4.65 -12.04
CA SER A 259 -9.45 5.99 -12.53
C SER A 259 -9.61 6.94 -11.34
N VAL A 260 -9.07 8.14 -11.49
CA VAL A 260 -9.13 9.20 -10.48
C VAL A 260 -10.10 10.25 -10.97
N TRP A 261 -11.05 10.62 -10.11
CA TRP A 261 -12.10 11.57 -10.43
C TRP A 261 -12.04 12.74 -9.47
N ILE A 262 -12.00 13.95 -10.01
CA ILE A 262 -12.10 15.18 -9.24
C ILE A 262 -13.56 15.45 -8.92
N ILE A 263 -13.84 15.71 -7.65
CA ILE A 263 -15.13 16.14 -7.15
C ILE A 263 -15.19 17.66 -7.31
N GLN A 264 -16.21 18.15 -7.99
CA GLN A 264 -16.35 19.57 -8.30
C GLN A 264 -17.67 20.13 -7.79
N VAL A 265 -17.67 21.40 -7.39
CA VAL A 265 -18.87 22.10 -6.92
C VAL A 265 -18.99 23.45 -7.63
N ALA A 266 -20.20 23.80 -8.03
CA ALA A 266 -20.49 25.14 -8.55
C ALA A 266 -20.44 26.18 -7.43
N GLN A 267 -19.62 27.23 -7.59
CA GLN A 267 -19.50 28.31 -6.59
C GLN A 267 -20.78 29.15 -6.49
N SER A 268 -21.54 29.26 -7.58
CA SER A 268 -22.91 29.78 -7.64
C SER A 268 -23.69 29.09 -8.75
N GLU A 269 -25.02 29.27 -8.78
CA GLU A 269 -25.89 28.62 -9.76
C GLU A 269 -25.57 29.11 -11.19
N GLY A 270 -25.14 28.18 -12.07
CA GLY A 270 -24.81 28.48 -13.46
C GLY A 270 -23.43 29.11 -13.72
N THR A 271 -22.54 29.18 -12.72
CA THR A 271 -21.20 29.76 -12.91
C THR A 271 -20.09 28.71 -13.04
N GLU A 272 -19.37 28.77 -14.15
CA GLU A 272 -18.04 28.20 -14.34
C GLU A 272 -16.95 29.22 -13.94
N PRO A 273 -15.76 28.79 -13.47
CA PRO A 273 -15.31 27.40 -13.35
C PRO A 273 -15.82 26.70 -12.08
N LEU A 274 -16.15 25.42 -12.17
CA LEU A 274 -16.42 24.59 -10.99
C LEU A 274 -15.15 24.44 -10.11
N LEU A 275 -15.32 24.57 -8.80
CA LEU A 275 -14.25 24.43 -7.82
C LEU A 275 -13.97 22.94 -7.54
N ALA A 276 -12.71 22.51 -7.62
CA ALA A 276 -12.29 21.20 -7.14
C ALA A 276 -12.34 21.15 -5.60
N VAL A 277 -13.09 20.21 -5.05
CA VAL A 277 -13.33 20.11 -3.59
C VAL A 277 -12.89 18.78 -2.99
N GLY A 278 -12.43 17.84 -3.81
CA GLY A 278 -11.98 16.53 -3.38
C GLY A 278 -11.71 15.63 -4.56
N PHE A 279 -11.38 14.37 -4.29
CA PHE A 279 -11.22 13.35 -5.33
C PHE A 279 -11.66 11.97 -4.86
N VAL A 280 -11.95 11.10 -5.82
CA VAL A 280 -12.26 9.69 -5.59
C VAL A 280 -11.44 8.81 -6.52
N VAL A 281 -10.87 7.73 -5.99
CA VAL A 281 -10.14 6.72 -6.77
C VAL A 281 -11.01 5.48 -6.91
N MET A 282 -11.34 5.15 -8.15
CA MET A 282 -12.15 3.99 -8.50
C MET A 282 -11.25 2.81 -8.86
N CYS A 283 -11.52 1.64 -8.28
CA CYS A 283 -10.92 0.38 -8.72
C CYS A 283 -11.76 -0.25 -9.82
N SER A 284 -11.10 -0.92 -10.74
CA SER A 284 -11.75 -1.49 -11.92
C SER A 284 -12.05 -2.99 -11.82
N VAL A 285 -11.49 -3.69 -10.82
CA VAL A 285 -11.60 -5.14 -10.68
C VAL A 285 -12.91 -5.61 -10.02
N HIS A 286 -13.70 -4.69 -9.48
CA HIS A 286 -14.96 -4.97 -8.78
C HIS A 286 -16.11 -4.20 -9.43
N GLN A 287 -17.36 -4.69 -9.33
CA GLN A 287 -18.57 -4.09 -9.95
C GLN A 287 -18.55 -2.55 -9.84
N THR A 288 -18.48 -2.02 -8.61
CA THR A 288 -18.22 -0.60 -8.36
C THR A 288 -17.49 -0.46 -7.03
N ALA A 289 -16.18 -0.18 -7.06
CA ALA A 289 -15.38 -0.08 -5.84
C ALA A 289 -14.60 1.23 -5.74
N VAL A 290 -14.76 1.91 -4.60
CA VAL A 290 -14.00 3.11 -4.22
C VAL A 290 -12.82 2.69 -3.35
N ARG A 291 -11.59 3.08 -3.72
CA ARG A 291 -10.35 2.80 -2.96
C ARG A 291 -9.82 4.00 -2.19
N LYS A 292 -10.20 5.21 -2.62
CA LYS A 292 -9.83 6.44 -1.93
C LYS A 292 -10.93 7.47 -2.14
N PHE A 293 -11.23 8.26 -1.13
CA PHE A 293 -12.21 9.32 -1.20
C PHE A 293 -11.79 10.42 -0.22
N GLU A 294 -11.27 11.53 -0.72
CA GLU A 294 -10.76 12.60 0.12
C GLU A 294 -11.37 13.94 -0.27
N LEU A 295 -11.54 14.81 0.72
CA LEU A 295 -12.05 16.17 0.54
C LEU A 295 -10.97 17.17 0.90
N ASP A 296 -10.98 18.30 0.20
CA ASP A 296 -10.20 19.48 0.54
C ASP A 296 -10.98 20.31 1.57
N ASP A 297 -10.49 20.40 2.80
CA ASP A 297 -11.19 21.14 3.85
C ASP A 297 -11.30 22.63 3.54
N ALA A 298 -10.36 23.17 2.77
CA ALA A 298 -10.38 24.56 2.34
C ALA A 298 -11.57 24.87 1.40
N ALA A 299 -12.16 23.84 0.79
CA ALA A 299 -13.26 23.98 -0.17
C ALA A 299 -14.66 24.05 0.47
N GLY A 300 -14.78 23.83 1.79
CA GLY A 300 -16.01 24.10 2.55
C GLY A 300 -17.19 23.16 2.30
N ILE A 301 -17.02 22.05 1.58
CA ILE A 301 -18.04 21.01 1.42
C ILE A 301 -18.05 20.06 2.62
N SER A 302 -19.24 19.65 3.08
CA SER A 302 -19.36 18.67 4.16
C SER A 302 -19.22 17.24 3.64
N TRP A 303 -18.70 16.34 4.49
CA TRP A 303 -18.67 14.91 4.21
C TRP A 303 -20.05 14.32 3.91
N THR A 304 -21.12 14.85 4.50
CA THR A 304 -22.49 14.40 4.23
C THR A 304 -22.86 14.69 2.77
N ILE A 305 -22.71 15.93 2.31
CA ILE A 305 -23.06 16.31 0.93
C ILE A 305 -22.21 15.51 -0.07
N ALA A 306 -20.89 15.43 0.15
CA ALA A 306 -20.01 14.72 -0.76
C ALA A 306 -20.29 13.20 -0.79
N THR A 307 -20.60 12.59 0.36
CA THR A 307 -20.91 11.16 0.43
C THR A 307 -22.25 10.85 -0.23
N GLU A 308 -23.29 11.67 0.00
CA GLU A 308 -24.58 11.53 -0.69
C GLU A 308 -24.44 11.68 -2.20
N ALA A 309 -23.67 12.67 -2.66
CA ALA A 309 -23.37 12.87 -4.08
C ALA A 309 -22.62 11.67 -4.68
N LEU A 310 -21.60 11.15 -3.98
CA LEU A 310 -20.88 9.95 -4.40
C LEU A 310 -21.83 8.77 -4.55
N LEU A 311 -22.65 8.47 -3.54
CA LEU A 311 -23.59 7.34 -3.58
C LEU A 311 -24.62 7.47 -4.71
N ALA A 312 -25.11 8.70 -4.97
CA ALA A 312 -26.02 8.96 -6.09
C ALA A 312 -25.35 8.80 -7.46
N TRP A 313 -24.03 9.06 -7.55
CA TRP A 313 -23.25 8.94 -8.79
C TRP A 313 -22.78 7.51 -9.11
N LEU A 314 -22.58 6.65 -8.11
CA LEU A 314 -22.07 5.28 -8.32
C LEU A 314 -22.88 4.45 -9.34
N PRO A 315 -24.23 4.51 -9.38
CA PRO A 315 -25.03 3.87 -10.40
C PRO A 315 -24.70 4.31 -11.83
N SER A 316 -24.62 5.62 -12.10
CA SER A 316 -24.29 6.13 -13.44
C SER A 316 -22.84 5.83 -13.82
N PHE A 317 -21.92 5.92 -12.85
CA PHE A 317 -20.54 5.48 -13.09
C PHE A 317 -20.46 4.02 -13.56
N TYR A 318 -21.29 3.13 -12.99
CA TYR A 318 -21.32 1.74 -13.42
C TYR A 318 -21.75 1.61 -14.89
N THR A 319 -22.86 2.26 -15.26
CA THR A 319 -23.45 2.16 -16.60
C THR A 319 -22.57 2.81 -17.65
N ASP A 320 -22.00 3.96 -17.35
CA ASP A 320 -21.30 4.79 -18.32
C ASP A 320 -19.85 4.32 -18.54
N PHE A 321 -19.21 3.75 -17.50
CA PHE A 321 -17.78 3.43 -17.55
C PHE A 321 -17.41 1.97 -17.24
N LYS A 322 -18.16 1.25 -16.38
CA LYS A 322 -17.72 -0.07 -15.92
C LYS A 322 -18.15 -1.24 -16.79
N VAL A 323 -19.29 -1.18 -17.46
CA VAL A 323 -19.77 -2.29 -18.30
C VAL A 323 -18.72 -2.68 -19.35
N GLU A 324 -18.12 -1.69 -20.01
CA GLU A 324 -17.08 -1.94 -21.01
C GLU A 324 -15.74 -2.38 -20.40
N PHE A 325 -15.41 -1.93 -19.19
CA PHE A 325 -14.24 -2.43 -18.47
C PHE A 325 -14.37 -3.92 -18.10
N ALA A 326 -15.50 -4.33 -17.53
CA ALA A 326 -15.70 -5.69 -17.02
C ALA A 326 -15.62 -6.76 -18.14
N LYS A 327 -16.15 -6.42 -19.33
CA LYS A 327 -16.01 -7.25 -20.54
C LYS A 327 -14.54 -7.48 -20.90
N ARG A 328 -13.73 -6.41 -20.86
CA ARG A 328 -12.31 -6.47 -21.23
C ARG A 328 -11.44 -7.14 -20.16
N TYR A 329 -11.75 -6.94 -18.88
CA TYR A 329 -11.02 -7.56 -17.76
C TYR A 329 -11.07 -9.09 -17.80
N SER A 330 -12.24 -9.62 -18.16
CA SER A 330 -12.47 -11.08 -18.22
C SER A 330 -12.08 -11.69 -19.56
N ALA A 331 -11.74 -10.88 -20.57
CA ALA A 331 -11.38 -11.37 -21.89
C ALA A 331 -10.03 -12.11 -21.85
N PRO A 332 -9.85 -13.15 -22.69
CA PRO A 332 -8.57 -13.83 -22.83
C PRO A 332 -7.43 -12.85 -23.04
N PHE A 333 -6.24 -13.20 -22.53
CA PHE A 333 -5.05 -12.44 -22.84
C PHE A 333 -4.64 -12.71 -24.28
N VAL A 334 -4.44 -11.64 -25.06
CA VAL A 334 -3.94 -11.69 -26.43
C VAL A 334 -2.85 -10.63 -26.53
N LEU A 335 -1.68 -11.01 -27.03
CA LEU A 335 -0.65 -10.06 -27.42
C LEU A 335 -1.13 -9.32 -28.67
N SER A 336 -1.46 -8.03 -28.56
CA SER A 336 -1.76 -7.22 -29.73
C SER A 336 -0.46 -6.92 -30.49
N SER A 337 -0.49 -7.03 -31.82
CA SER A 337 0.62 -6.64 -32.70
C SER A 337 0.80 -5.12 -32.81
N GLN A 338 -0.07 -4.33 -32.17
CA GLN A 338 -0.01 -2.87 -32.10
C GLN A 338 0.04 -2.46 -30.63
N GLY A 339 1.18 -1.90 -30.23
CA GLY A 339 1.35 -1.23 -28.94
C GLY A 339 0.54 0.06 -28.89
N ASN A 340 0.09 0.43 -27.69
CA ASN A 340 -0.72 1.60 -27.36
C ASN A 340 -2.18 1.57 -27.84
N GLU A 341 -3.00 0.74 -27.20
CA GLU A 341 -4.36 1.19 -26.87
C GLU A 341 -4.32 1.74 -25.43
N GLY A 342 -3.90 3.02 -25.31
CA GLY A 342 -4.22 3.81 -24.13
C GLY A 342 -5.73 3.95 -23.99
N ILE A 343 -6.22 4.50 -22.89
CA ILE A 343 -7.63 4.90 -22.76
C ILE A 343 -7.90 5.91 -23.89
N ALA A 344 -8.42 5.44 -25.03
CA ALA A 344 -9.00 6.33 -26.01
C ALA A 344 -10.09 7.08 -25.26
N ALA A 345 -10.06 8.42 -25.32
CA ALA A 345 -11.20 9.22 -24.94
C ALA A 345 -12.44 8.55 -25.55
N VAL A 346 -13.41 8.18 -24.72
CA VAL A 346 -14.69 7.68 -25.19
C VAL A 346 -15.16 8.70 -26.21
N SER A 347 -15.20 8.31 -27.49
CA SER A 347 -15.62 9.23 -28.52
C SER A 347 -17.08 9.56 -28.25
N ASP A 348 -17.44 10.84 -28.38
CA ASP A 348 -18.82 11.35 -28.32
C ASP A 348 -19.72 10.81 -29.45
N THR A 349 -19.33 9.73 -30.12
CA THR A 349 -20.03 9.13 -31.24
C THR A 349 -20.25 7.64 -31.02
N ALA A 350 -20.93 7.29 -29.92
CA ALA A 350 -21.60 6.00 -29.82
C ALA A 350 -23.04 6.18 -30.34
N ALA A 351 -23.33 5.57 -31.50
CA ALA A 351 -24.70 5.41 -31.98
C ALA A 351 -25.56 4.78 -30.86
N ALA A 352 -26.80 5.28 -30.73
CA ALA A 352 -27.75 4.97 -29.65
C ALA A 352 -28.03 3.47 -29.49
N ALA A 353 -27.14 2.74 -28.83
CA ALA A 353 -27.44 1.51 -28.15
C ALA A 353 -28.21 1.85 -26.86
N ALA A 354 -29.18 1.00 -26.48
CA ALA A 354 -29.92 1.19 -25.24
C ALA A 354 -28.94 1.36 -24.06
N ALA A 355 -29.13 2.42 -23.26
CA ALA A 355 -28.29 2.69 -22.11
C ALA A 355 -28.22 1.44 -21.22
N PRO A 356 -27.02 0.98 -20.83
CA PRO A 356 -26.89 -0.23 -20.04
C PRO A 356 -27.62 -0.05 -18.71
N ALA A 357 -28.47 -1.01 -18.35
CA ALA A 357 -29.16 -1.02 -17.06
C ALA A 357 -28.25 -1.64 -15.98
N LEU A 358 -28.45 -1.22 -14.73
CA LEU A 358 -27.80 -1.87 -13.58
C LEU A 358 -28.26 -3.34 -13.50
N PRO A 359 -27.34 -4.29 -13.24
CA PRO A 359 -27.74 -5.67 -12.99
C PRO A 359 -28.52 -5.76 -11.67
N ASN A 360 -29.43 -6.72 -11.58
CA ASN A 360 -30.29 -6.91 -10.39
C ASN A 360 -29.50 -7.17 -9.09
N ASP A 361 -28.29 -7.70 -9.21
CA ASP A 361 -27.38 -7.98 -8.10
C ASP A 361 -26.29 -6.92 -7.93
N TRP A 362 -26.46 -5.74 -8.54
CA TRP A 362 -25.49 -4.64 -8.46
C TRP A 362 -25.20 -4.25 -7.01
N LYS A 363 -23.90 -4.19 -6.72
CA LYS A 363 -23.34 -3.81 -5.43
C LYS A 363 -22.23 -2.79 -5.64
N PHE A 364 -22.15 -1.85 -4.70
CA PHE A 364 -20.98 -1.01 -4.56
C PHE A 364 -20.19 -1.37 -3.30
N MET A 365 -18.89 -1.10 -3.34
CA MET A 365 -17.98 -1.29 -2.22
C MET A 365 -17.21 -0.01 -1.97
N LEU A 366 -17.23 0.46 -0.73
CA LEU A 366 -16.34 1.48 -0.23
C LEU A 366 -15.21 0.74 0.49
N LEU A 367 -14.08 0.57 -0.17
CA LEU A 367 -12.88 -0.09 0.35
C LEU A 367 -11.95 0.96 0.97
N LEU A 368 -12.47 1.72 1.92
CA LEU A 368 -11.82 2.90 2.50
C LEU A 368 -11.26 2.63 3.91
N GLY A 369 -11.18 1.36 4.32
CA GLY A 369 -10.89 0.99 5.71
C GLY A 369 -12.14 1.12 6.60
N LYS A 370 -11.98 0.90 7.91
CA LYS A 370 -13.11 0.82 8.86
C LYS A 370 -13.52 2.15 9.50
N HIS A 371 -12.65 3.16 9.42
CA HIS A 371 -12.77 4.41 10.16
C HIS A 371 -12.94 5.64 9.25
N HIS A 372 -13.16 5.44 7.96
CA HIS A 372 -13.27 6.53 7.01
C HIS A 372 -14.44 7.47 7.35
N PRO A 373 -14.27 8.81 7.28
CA PRO A 373 -15.30 9.78 7.69
C PRO A 373 -16.65 9.61 6.98
N CYS A 374 -16.66 9.13 5.73
CA CYS A 374 -17.89 8.92 4.96
C CYS A 374 -18.89 7.95 5.62
N TYR A 375 -18.42 7.02 6.47
CA TYR A 375 -19.31 6.06 7.13
C TYR A 375 -20.09 6.68 8.30
N LEU A 376 -19.62 7.82 8.83
CA LEU A 376 -20.29 8.57 9.89
C LEU A 376 -21.16 9.71 9.33
N SER A 377 -21.00 10.07 8.05
CA SER A 377 -21.66 11.23 7.46
C SER A 377 -23.05 10.95 6.89
N VAL A 378 -23.43 9.67 6.74
CA VAL A 378 -24.75 9.23 6.27
C VAL A 378 -25.25 8.04 7.10
N ALA A 379 -26.52 7.67 6.94
CA ALA A 379 -27.13 6.58 7.70
C ALA A 379 -26.41 5.23 7.46
N LYS A 380 -26.09 4.52 8.55
CA LYS A 380 -25.44 3.19 8.50
C LYS A 380 -26.23 2.15 7.68
N SER A 381 -27.55 2.30 7.57
CA SER A 381 -28.41 1.44 6.73
C SER A 381 -28.04 1.48 5.25
N ASN A 382 -27.32 2.52 4.79
CA ASN A 382 -26.80 2.60 3.42
C ASN A 382 -25.62 1.64 3.18
N PHE A 383 -25.02 1.11 4.25
CA PHE A 383 -23.82 0.28 4.24
C PHE A 383 -23.99 -1.02 5.04
N PRO A 384 -25.00 -1.87 4.74
CA PRO A 384 -25.28 -3.03 5.57
C PRO A 384 -24.20 -4.13 5.47
N GLY A 385 -23.42 -4.14 4.39
CA GLY A 385 -22.36 -5.12 4.19
C GLY A 385 -21.06 -4.67 4.86
N PHE A 386 -20.47 -5.54 5.68
CA PHE A 386 -19.13 -5.34 6.21
C PHE A 386 -18.11 -6.15 5.41
N ILE A 387 -17.04 -5.49 4.97
CA ILE A 387 -15.92 -6.12 4.25
C ILE A 387 -14.77 -6.22 5.24
N LYS A 388 -14.47 -7.45 5.67
CA LYS A 388 -13.38 -7.69 6.59
C LYS A 388 -12.04 -7.28 5.96
N PRO A 389 -11.21 -6.48 6.65
CA PRO A 389 -9.86 -6.20 6.17
C PRO A 389 -9.04 -7.49 6.11
N GLU A 390 -8.21 -7.62 5.08
CA GLU A 390 -7.14 -8.60 5.06
C GLU A 390 -5.90 -8.02 5.78
N THR A 391 -4.77 -8.71 5.69
CA THR A 391 -3.49 -8.18 6.16
C THR A 391 -2.48 -8.21 5.04
N TRP A 392 -1.59 -7.23 5.02
CA TRP A 392 -0.31 -7.42 4.34
C TRP A 392 0.52 -8.50 5.05
N PHE A 393 1.45 -9.11 4.34
CA PHE A 393 2.54 -9.88 4.93
C PHE A 393 3.75 -8.96 4.94
N THR A 394 4.30 -8.63 6.11
CA THR A 394 5.44 -7.72 6.28
C THR A 394 6.66 -8.38 6.88
N ARG A 395 7.84 -7.99 6.40
CA ARG A 395 9.15 -8.43 6.85
C ARG A 395 9.96 -7.21 7.25
N ILE A 396 10.41 -7.20 8.50
CA ILE A 396 11.37 -6.23 9.03
C ILE A 396 12.72 -6.94 9.08
N PRO A 397 13.61 -6.73 8.10
CA PRO A 397 14.90 -7.45 8.02
C PRO A 397 15.76 -7.20 9.26
N SER A 398 15.88 -5.93 9.65
CA SER A 398 16.65 -5.49 10.80
C SER A 398 15.76 -4.67 11.73
N PRO A 399 15.28 -5.27 12.84
CA PRO A 399 14.55 -4.54 13.88
C PRO A 399 15.30 -3.29 14.37
N LYS A 400 16.63 -3.36 14.51
CA LYS A 400 17.46 -2.21 14.87
C LYS A 400 17.33 -1.08 13.84
N LEU A 401 17.56 -1.35 12.55
CA LEU A 401 17.50 -0.29 11.52
C LEU A 401 16.10 0.30 11.40
N PHE A 402 15.05 -0.52 11.52
CA PHE A 402 13.67 -0.04 11.56
C PHE A 402 13.45 0.90 12.76
N LEU A 403 13.81 0.47 13.97
CA LEU A 403 13.69 1.28 15.19
C LEU A 403 14.48 2.59 15.09
N GLN A 404 15.69 2.55 14.55
CA GLN A 404 16.52 3.73 14.30
C GLN A 404 15.85 4.72 13.35
N ALA A 405 15.25 4.22 12.26
CA ALA A 405 14.55 5.07 11.29
C ALA A 405 13.39 5.83 11.93
N ILE A 406 12.67 5.20 12.87
CA ILE A 406 11.48 5.79 13.50
C ILE A 406 11.75 6.48 14.85
N ILE A 407 13.01 6.66 15.28
CA ILE A 407 13.36 7.36 16.54
C ILE A 407 12.60 8.69 16.72
N PRO A 408 12.44 9.56 15.69
CA PRO A 408 11.66 10.79 15.84
C PRO A 408 10.23 10.55 16.33
N VAL A 409 9.57 9.50 15.82
CA VAL A 409 8.21 9.12 16.21
C VAL A 409 8.19 8.54 17.63
N LEU A 410 9.17 7.70 17.97
CA LEU A 410 9.30 7.12 19.31
C LEU A 410 9.49 8.22 20.38
N ASN A 411 10.32 9.22 20.09
CA ASN A 411 10.53 10.36 20.98
C ASN A 411 9.28 11.22 21.14
N ALA A 412 8.53 11.47 20.06
CA ALA A 412 7.26 12.20 20.16
C ALA A 412 6.28 11.48 21.10
N ARG A 413 6.13 10.16 20.95
CA ARG A 413 5.25 9.34 21.81
C ARG A 413 5.70 9.30 23.27
N LEU A 414 7.00 9.26 23.54
CA LEU A 414 7.53 9.33 24.90
C LEU A 414 7.24 10.68 25.56
N VAL A 415 7.43 11.78 24.83
CA VAL A 415 7.17 13.14 25.34
C VAL A 415 5.69 13.37 25.64
N GLU A 416 4.79 12.81 24.83
CA GLU A 416 3.33 12.88 25.06
C GLU A 416 2.89 12.02 26.26
N SER A 417 3.68 11.03 26.67
CA SER A 417 3.37 10.17 27.80
C SER A 417 3.75 10.83 29.12
N ILE A 418 2.75 11.28 29.90
CA ILE A 418 2.98 11.83 31.25
C ILE A 418 3.81 10.88 32.13
N THR A 419 3.55 9.56 32.01
CA THR A 419 4.24 8.53 32.80
C THR A 419 5.70 8.34 32.38
N PHE A 420 6.00 8.40 31.08
CA PHE A 420 7.32 8.04 30.55
C PHE A 420 8.13 9.21 29.99
N ALA A 421 7.62 10.44 30.04
CA ALA A 421 8.29 11.65 29.56
C ALA A 421 9.63 11.98 30.24
N ARG A 422 9.98 11.28 31.33
CA ARG A 422 11.25 11.41 32.06
C ARG A 422 11.91 10.06 32.38
N VAL A 423 11.44 8.98 31.75
CA VAL A 423 11.92 7.63 32.07
C VAL A 423 13.38 7.46 31.63
N THR A 424 14.16 6.77 32.45
CA THR A 424 15.47 6.25 32.04
C THR A 424 15.44 4.74 32.19
N GLN A 425 15.41 4.03 31.07
CA GLN A 425 15.27 2.58 31.04
C GLN A 425 15.78 2.03 29.71
N SER A 426 16.44 0.87 29.76
CA SER A 426 16.83 0.12 28.56
C SER A 426 15.92 -1.09 28.37
N VAL A 427 15.36 -1.25 27.17
CA VAL A 427 14.43 -2.33 26.83
C VAL A 427 15.03 -3.19 25.73
N LEU A 428 15.15 -4.51 25.97
CA LEU A 428 15.60 -5.46 24.96
C LEU A 428 14.40 -6.18 24.35
N VAL A 429 14.33 -6.21 23.01
CA VAL A 429 13.29 -6.93 22.28
C VAL A 429 13.92 -8.17 21.63
N THR A 430 13.37 -9.35 21.91
CA THR A 430 13.95 -10.61 21.42
C THR A 430 12.89 -11.66 21.10
N LYS A 431 13.29 -12.65 20.31
CA LYS A 431 12.50 -13.84 19.95
C LYS A 431 12.92 -15.08 20.74
N SER A 432 13.93 -14.95 21.62
CA SER A 432 14.52 -16.07 22.34
C SER A 432 14.82 -15.70 23.78
N VAL A 433 14.61 -16.65 24.69
CA VAL A 433 15.04 -16.55 26.08
C VAL A 433 16.50 -16.93 26.30
N GLY A 434 17.12 -17.61 25.32
CA GLY A 434 18.48 -18.16 25.41
C GLY A 434 19.48 -17.40 24.54
N ASN A 435 19.22 -17.27 23.25
CA ASN A 435 20.12 -16.55 22.33
C ASN A 435 19.71 -15.08 22.26
N LEU A 436 20.48 -14.25 22.97
CA LEU A 436 20.25 -12.81 23.02
C LEU A 436 21.23 -12.04 22.15
N VAL A 437 22.02 -12.70 21.29
CA VAL A 437 22.97 -11.99 20.42
C VAL A 437 22.22 -11.29 19.30
N GLY A 438 22.61 -10.05 18.99
CA GLY A 438 22.02 -9.33 17.86
C GLY A 438 20.58 -8.86 18.09
N CYS A 439 20.09 -8.93 19.34
CA CYS A 439 18.75 -8.46 19.68
C CYS A 439 18.77 -6.95 19.91
N PRO A 440 17.83 -6.18 19.34
CA PRO A 440 17.80 -4.73 19.52
C PRO A 440 17.53 -4.35 20.98
N VAL A 441 18.30 -3.39 21.47
CA VAL A 441 18.16 -2.74 22.77
C VAL A 441 17.85 -1.27 22.54
N ILE A 442 16.72 -0.82 23.04
CA ILE A 442 16.28 0.58 23.02
C ILE A 442 16.73 1.21 24.33
N HIS A 443 17.68 2.13 24.28
CA HIS A 443 18.14 2.88 25.44
C HIS A 443 17.38 4.20 25.53
N ILE A 444 16.61 4.38 26.61
CA ILE A 444 15.86 5.59 26.89
C ILE A 444 16.53 6.33 28.05
N GLN A 445 16.75 7.63 27.89
CA GLN A 445 17.28 8.52 28.90
C GLN A 445 16.43 9.78 28.94
N ASP A 446 15.91 10.11 30.13
CA ASP A 446 15.04 11.27 30.39
C ASP A 446 13.91 11.42 29.34
N GLY A 447 13.19 10.32 29.09
CA GLY A 447 12.06 10.30 28.15
C GLY A 447 12.43 10.41 26.68
N LYS A 448 13.70 10.19 26.31
CA LYS A 448 14.16 10.18 24.91
C LYS A 448 14.95 8.93 24.60
N VAL A 449 14.72 8.35 23.42
CA VAL A 449 15.56 7.29 22.87
C VAL A 449 16.94 7.88 22.59
N ALA A 450 17.91 7.49 23.41
CA ALA A 450 19.31 7.90 23.30
C ALA A 450 20.04 7.09 22.23
N SER A 451 19.77 5.79 22.16
CA SER A 451 20.32 4.90 21.14
C SER A 451 19.45 3.66 20.94
N VAL A 452 19.61 3.04 19.77
CA VAL A 452 19.14 1.68 19.52
C VAL A 452 20.33 0.88 18.99
N GLU A 453 20.76 -0.12 19.74
CA GLU A 453 21.93 -0.95 19.41
C GLU A 453 21.59 -2.43 19.47
N ASP A 454 22.41 -3.25 18.81
CA ASP A 454 22.29 -4.70 18.93
C ASP A 454 23.09 -5.17 20.14
N SER A 455 22.50 -6.07 20.92
CA SER A 455 23.17 -6.71 22.04
C SER A 455 24.42 -7.50 21.56
N PRO A 456 25.56 -7.37 22.25
CA PRO A 456 26.82 -7.98 21.81
C PRO A 456 26.79 -9.51 21.73
N PRO A 457 27.68 -10.12 20.94
CA PRO A 457 27.94 -11.57 21.00
C PRO A 457 28.21 -12.06 22.41
N GLY A 458 27.63 -13.21 22.78
CA GLY A 458 27.78 -13.82 24.10
C GLY A 458 26.90 -13.22 25.21
N THR A 459 26.04 -12.24 24.90
CA THR A 459 25.10 -11.67 25.90
C THR A 459 24.20 -12.76 26.49
N VAL A 460 24.19 -12.88 27.81
CA VAL A 460 23.29 -13.79 28.55
C VAL A 460 22.30 -13.03 29.43
N ARG A 461 21.26 -13.72 29.89
CA ARG A 461 20.18 -13.12 30.70
C ARG A 461 20.70 -12.47 31.99
N GLN A 462 21.72 -13.04 32.65
CA GLN A 462 22.30 -12.44 33.85
C GLN A 462 22.95 -11.07 33.57
N ASP A 463 23.48 -10.85 32.37
CA ASP A 463 24.11 -9.57 32.01
C ASP A 463 23.06 -8.47 31.85
N LEU A 464 21.87 -8.82 31.35
CA LEU A 464 20.75 -7.88 31.26
C LEU A 464 20.40 -7.32 32.64
N ALA A 465 20.24 -8.20 33.63
CA ALA A 465 19.90 -7.80 35.00
C ALA A 465 20.98 -6.91 35.62
N LYS A 466 22.27 -7.24 35.44
CA LYS A 466 23.39 -6.41 35.92
C LYS A 466 23.40 -5.01 35.29
N LYS A 467 22.99 -4.90 34.02
CA LYS A 467 22.91 -3.63 33.27
C LYS A 467 21.56 -2.93 33.43
N GLY A 468 20.63 -3.48 34.22
CA GLY A 468 19.27 -2.96 34.37
C GLY A 468 18.45 -2.99 33.08
N ILE A 469 18.80 -3.82 32.11
CA ILE A 469 18.09 -3.97 30.83
C ILE A 469 16.89 -4.91 31.06
N VAL A 470 15.69 -4.44 30.71
CA VAL A 470 14.45 -5.22 30.88
C VAL A 470 14.04 -5.87 29.55
N PRO A 471 13.87 -7.20 29.48
CA PRO A 471 13.56 -7.89 28.23
C PRO A 471 12.06 -8.05 27.98
N ALA A 472 11.69 -8.08 26.70
CA ALA A 472 10.40 -8.55 26.17
C ALA A 472 10.65 -9.61 25.08
N TYR A 473 10.00 -10.76 25.24
CA TYR A 473 10.17 -11.98 24.46
C TYR A 473 8.93 -12.21 23.60
N PHE A 474 9.09 -12.20 22.28
CA PHE A 474 8.01 -12.33 21.30
C PHE A 474 8.05 -13.69 20.61
N ASP A 475 6.88 -14.24 20.30
CA ASP A 475 6.77 -15.44 19.47
C ASP A 475 7.12 -15.11 18.01
N GLY A 476 8.26 -15.62 17.54
CA GLY A 476 8.71 -15.46 16.16
C GLY A 476 8.71 -14.01 15.69
N ASN A 477 7.96 -13.72 14.62
CA ASN A 477 7.88 -12.37 14.04
C ASN A 477 6.69 -11.55 14.59
N ALA A 478 6.02 -11.99 15.67
CA ALA A 478 4.85 -11.31 16.23
C ALA A 478 5.16 -9.87 16.67
N ILE A 479 6.42 -9.54 16.99
CA ILE A 479 6.86 -8.17 17.23
C ILE A 479 6.51 -7.20 16.09
N ASN A 480 6.51 -7.66 14.84
CA ASN A 480 6.15 -6.81 13.69
C ASN A 480 4.72 -6.28 13.82
N ARG A 481 3.81 -7.06 14.44
CA ARG A 481 2.43 -6.63 14.70
C ARG A 481 2.37 -5.48 15.70
N VAL A 482 3.31 -5.42 16.64
CA VAL A 482 3.45 -4.30 17.58
C VAL A 482 4.11 -3.12 16.89
N PHE A 483 5.26 -3.31 16.22
CA PHE A 483 5.95 -2.23 15.50
C PHE A 483 5.07 -1.52 14.47
N LEU A 484 4.21 -2.27 13.78
CA LEU A 484 3.26 -1.74 12.79
C LEU A 484 1.87 -1.49 13.39
N GLY A 485 1.73 -1.54 14.72
CA GLY A 485 0.55 -1.14 15.48
C GLY A 485 -0.73 -1.91 15.12
N HIS A 486 -0.57 -3.07 14.49
CA HIS A 486 -1.63 -4.00 14.17
C HIS A 486 -2.20 -4.66 15.43
N GLN A 487 -1.34 -4.93 16.42
CA GLN A 487 -1.74 -5.34 17.77
C GLN A 487 -0.99 -4.50 18.80
N THR A 488 -1.65 -4.17 19.90
CA THR A 488 -0.94 -3.64 21.07
C THR A 488 -0.12 -4.75 21.72
N VAL A 489 0.90 -4.38 22.51
CA VAL A 489 1.65 -5.37 23.29
C VAL A 489 0.76 -6.14 24.27
N TRP A 490 -0.30 -5.51 24.79
CA TRP A 490 -1.27 -6.13 25.70
C TRP A 490 -2.20 -7.11 24.99
N GLU A 491 -2.75 -6.74 23.83
CA GLU A 491 -3.53 -7.66 22.98
C GLU A 491 -2.68 -8.90 22.60
N LEU A 492 -1.37 -8.71 22.40
CA LEU A 492 -0.46 -9.79 22.10
C LEU A 492 -0.13 -10.63 23.33
N GLU A 493 0.01 -10.03 24.52
CA GLU A 493 0.26 -10.74 25.78
C GLU A 493 -0.94 -11.62 26.17
N GLU A 494 -2.16 -11.08 26.06
CA GLU A 494 -3.41 -11.83 26.28
C GLU A 494 -3.54 -13.03 25.33
N ALA A 495 -3.05 -12.89 24.09
CA ALA A 495 -3.00 -13.97 23.12
C ALA A 495 -1.82 -14.94 23.32
N GLY A 496 -0.96 -14.72 24.33
CA GLY A 496 0.23 -15.53 24.61
C GLY A 496 1.39 -15.32 23.63
N GLY A 497 1.36 -14.27 22.79
CA GLY A 497 2.37 -13.98 21.78
C GLY A 497 3.55 -13.15 22.25
N VAL A 498 3.51 -12.65 23.49
CA VAL A 498 4.62 -11.94 24.15
C VAL A 498 4.63 -12.23 25.65
N LEU A 499 5.83 -12.34 26.22
CA LEU A 499 6.08 -12.40 27.66
C LEU A 499 7.23 -11.44 27.97
N GLY A 500 7.25 -10.80 29.13
CA GLY A 500 8.35 -9.90 29.42
C GLY A 500 8.30 -9.32 30.81
N HIS A 501 9.31 -8.51 31.11
CA HIS A 501 9.31 -7.70 32.33
C HIS A 501 8.21 -6.63 32.21
N ALA A 502 7.42 -6.40 33.27
CA ALA A 502 6.29 -5.47 33.25
C ALA A 502 6.66 -4.07 32.74
N MET A 503 7.77 -3.51 33.21
CA MET A 503 8.29 -2.22 32.72
C MET A 503 8.58 -2.21 31.20
N ALA A 504 9.09 -3.33 30.65
CA ALA A 504 9.36 -3.43 29.22
C ALA A 504 8.04 -3.34 28.42
N LEU A 505 7.03 -4.10 28.83
CA LEU A 505 5.73 -4.12 28.16
C LEU A 505 5.01 -2.77 28.30
N GLN A 506 5.09 -2.13 29.46
CA GLN A 506 4.53 -0.78 29.65
C GLN A 506 5.18 0.26 28.74
N ILE A 507 6.51 0.28 28.63
CA ILE A 507 7.22 1.18 27.71
C ILE A 507 6.85 0.88 26.25
N LEU A 508 6.85 -0.40 25.86
CA LEU A 508 6.49 -0.79 24.49
C LEU A 508 5.05 -0.40 24.14
N SER A 509 4.12 -0.41 25.09
CA SER A 509 2.73 0.03 24.87
C SER A 509 2.61 1.51 24.51
N VAL A 510 3.54 2.34 24.99
CA VAL A 510 3.61 3.77 24.66
C VAL A 510 4.36 4.00 23.36
N LEU A 511 5.46 3.29 23.14
CA LEU A 511 6.23 3.40 21.91
C LEU A 511 5.44 2.92 20.69
N PHE A 512 4.57 1.93 20.87
CA PHE A 512 3.83 1.26 19.79
C PHE A 512 2.35 1.10 20.16
N PRO A 513 1.59 2.20 20.15
CA PRO A 513 0.15 2.14 20.36
C PRO A 513 -0.53 1.40 19.20
N LYS A 514 -1.81 1.04 19.37
CA LYS A 514 -2.64 0.59 18.25
C LYS A 514 -2.65 1.68 17.18
N MET A 515 -2.31 1.33 15.95
CA MET A 515 -2.27 2.26 14.85
C MET A 515 -3.46 2.06 13.92
N VAL A 516 -4.06 3.17 13.52
CA VAL A 516 -5.15 3.20 12.55
C VAL A 516 -4.57 3.51 11.17
N SER A 517 -5.05 2.79 10.17
CA SER A 517 -4.77 3.04 8.76
C SER A 517 -6.02 2.67 7.96
N ASP A 518 -6.43 3.54 7.04
CA ASP A 518 -7.54 3.32 6.12
C ASP A 518 -7.20 2.19 5.13
N ASP A 519 -6.34 2.48 4.14
CA ASP A 519 -5.83 1.51 3.18
C ASP A 519 -4.37 1.84 2.82
N ILE A 520 -3.47 0.86 2.97
CA ILE A 520 -2.03 1.02 2.70
C ILE A 520 -1.74 0.36 1.36
N ILE A 521 -1.87 1.13 0.28
CA ILE A 521 -1.63 0.65 -1.07
C ILE A 521 -0.92 1.77 -1.83
N GLY A 522 0.27 1.50 -2.35
CA GLY A 522 0.81 2.31 -3.44
C GLY A 522 0.26 1.84 -4.77
N PHE A 523 0.11 2.78 -5.70
CA PHE A 523 -0.40 2.49 -7.03
C PHE A 523 0.76 2.04 -7.94
N ASP A 524 0.65 0.85 -8.54
CA ASP A 524 1.68 0.15 -9.34
C ASP A 524 1.26 -0.22 -10.75
#